data_AF-A0A8S3SQ93-F1
#
_entry.id   AF-A0A8S3SQ93-F1
#
_cell.length_a   1.000
_cell.length_b   1.000
_cell.length_c   1.000
_cell.angle_alpha   90.00
_cell.angle_beta   90.00
_cell.angle_gamma   90.00
#
_symmetry.space_group_name_H-M   'P 1'
#
loop_
_entity.id
_entity.type
_entity.pdbx_description
1 polymer ?
#
loop_
_entity_poly.entity_id
_entity_poly.type
_entity_poly.pdbx_seq_one_letter_code
_entity_poly.pdbx_strand_id
1 'polypeptide(L)'
;MTNPSFVNRVETLPPIGASDHDIVYSEINLTLPQNKQQAHKVLHYKKANWEQIEKDLTETYKELKQDQDKLNLDELWNTFKTNIQKSITKNIPTKSIVAGNFHTGTSIVKMLRNDMCKLPVELQSKFKCLDTNATEEFSGYTLGSVIQIRGKISIFRDKRQIVAASHQIVSDPMLEVFRMMELPKLYQMKYDKPFELPWKVAKKLMSKADENDLNTNDMKEVKTTLYGYLQSSEIKEITANVALNLESLEAIRNRLDSKILRKCVEEVLISLEDDGFLCRRIDNDKVFEVLHKDCDLIKAILHILKEECSKEKYMDKGCHYLHVIEMLNRTYQYSHVKKQCVMYGLDKLELQSDIIRSTKCHYLPINYY
;
A
#
# COMPACT_ATOMS: atom_id res chain seq x y z
N MET A 1 -2.61 -41.92 26.31
CA MET A 1 -3.76 -42.77 26.64
C MET A 1 -4.90 -42.41 25.71
N THR A 2 -5.11 -43.27 24.73
CA THR A 2 -6.11 -43.24 23.66
C THR A 2 -7.52 -43.24 24.27
N ASN A 3 -8.26 -42.16 24.07
CA ASN A 3 -9.66 -42.08 24.52
C ASN A 3 -10.53 -42.70 23.40
N PRO A 4 -11.05 -43.93 23.56
CA PRO A 4 -11.71 -44.66 22.47
C PRO A 4 -13.04 -44.03 22.04
N SER A 5 -13.55 -43.08 22.84
CA SER A 5 -14.84 -42.43 22.67
C SER A 5 -14.89 -41.34 21.60
N PHE A 6 -13.76 -40.99 20.97
CA PHE A 6 -13.75 -39.98 19.90
C PHE A 6 -14.10 -40.58 18.53
N VAL A 7 -13.77 -41.85 18.32
CA VAL A 7 -14.04 -42.57 17.07
C VAL A 7 -15.34 -43.34 17.27
N ASN A 8 -16.43 -42.80 16.74
CA ASN A 8 -17.76 -43.37 16.95
C ASN A 8 -17.95 -44.67 16.15
N ARG A 9 -17.32 -44.76 14.98
CA ARG A 9 -17.51 -45.87 14.04
C ARG A 9 -16.30 -46.04 13.14
N VAL A 10 -15.86 -47.28 12.92
CA VAL A 10 -14.85 -47.64 11.92
C VAL A 10 -15.30 -48.90 11.19
N GLU A 11 -15.43 -48.85 9.87
CA GLU A 11 -15.86 -49.98 9.04
C GLU A 11 -15.13 -50.02 7.71
N THR A 12 -14.94 -51.21 7.14
CA THR A 12 -14.41 -51.40 5.79
C THR A 12 -15.56 -51.46 4.79
N LEU A 13 -15.56 -50.54 3.84
CA LEU A 13 -16.49 -50.50 2.73
C LEU A 13 -15.89 -51.24 1.53
N PRO A 14 -16.73 -51.88 0.70
CA PRO A 14 -16.26 -52.59 -0.47
C PRO A 14 -15.51 -51.64 -1.42
N PRO A 15 -14.53 -52.14 -2.18
CA PRO A 15 -13.77 -51.34 -3.11
C PRO A 15 -14.69 -50.68 -4.13
N ILE A 16 -14.45 -49.41 -4.42
CA ILE A 16 -15.17 -48.70 -5.48
C ILE A 16 -14.54 -49.12 -6.81
N GLY A 17 -15.24 -49.94 -7.58
CA GLY A 17 -14.79 -50.44 -8.88
C GLY A 17 -13.92 -51.69 -8.79
N ALA A 18 -12.95 -51.85 -9.70
CA ALA A 18 -12.08 -53.03 -9.78
C ALA A 18 -10.81 -52.90 -8.91
N SER A 19 -10.85 -52.09 -7.84
CA SER A 19 -9.72 -51.91 -6.95
C SER A 19 -9.59 -53.11 -6.01
N ASP A 20 -8.37 -53.59 -5.80
CA ASP A 20 -8.02 -54.73 -4.94
C ASP A 20 -7.75 -54.34 -3.47
N HIS A 21 -8.23 -53.16 -3.06
CA HIS A 21 -8.01 -52.62 -1.71
C HIS A 21 -9.33 -52.16 -1.07
N ASP A 22 -9.57 -52.60 0.16
CA ASP A 22 -10.74 -52.21 0.94
C ASP A 22 -10.62 -50.77 1.46
N ILE A 23 -11.73 -50.03 1.46
CA ILE A 23 -11.77 -48.64 1.92
C ILE A 23 -12.13 -48.63 3.40
N VAL A 24 -11.27 -48.08 4.26
CA VAL A 24 -11.59 -47.91 5.68
C VAL A 24 -12.29 -46.57 5.92
N TYR A 25 -13.55 -46.63 6.35
CA TYR A 25 -14.35 -45.48 6.80
C TYR A 25 -14.20 -45.32 8.31
N SER A 26 -13.97 -44.09 8.79
CA SER A 26 -14.00 -43.79 10.22
C SER A 26 -14.70 -42.45 10.53
N GLU A 27 -15.54 -42.44 11.56
CA GLU A 27 -16.28 -41.28 12.03
C GLU A 27 -15.71 -40.80 13.37
N ILE A 28 -15.28 -39.54 13.44
CA ILE A 28 -14.59 -38.98 14.61
C ILE A 28 -15.22 -37.64 15.02
N ASN A 29 -15.60 -37.52 16.29
CA ASN A 29 -16.06 -36.25 16.88
C ASN A 29 -14.86 -35.45 17.42
N LEU A 30 -14.65 -34.24 16.92
CA LEU A 30 -13.58 -33.35 17.40
C LEU A 30 -14.15 -32.05 17.95
N THR A 31 -13.78 -31.69 19.17
CA THR A 31 -14.08 -30.38 19.78
C THR A 31 -12.78 -29.62 19.99
N LEU A 32 -12.63 -28.44 19.36
CA LEU A 32 -11.41 -27.64 19.45
C LEU A 32 -11.47 -26.68 20.65
N PRO A 33 -10.42 -26.61 21.50
CA PRO A 33 -10.37 -25.64 22.58
C PRO A 33 -10.10 -24.22 22.03
N GLN A 34 -10.91 -23.25 22.45
CA GLN A 34 -10.70 -21.83 22.12
C GLN A 34 -9.78 -21.16 23.14
N ASN A 35 -8.70 -20.53 22.67
CA ASN A 35 -7.83 -19.71 23.53
C ASN A 35 -8.48 -18.36 23.84
N LYS A 36 -8.75 -18.09 25.12
CA LYS A 36 -9.27 -16.79 25.57
C LYS A 36 -8.10 -15.83 25.80
N GLN A 37 -8.18 -14.62 25.23
CA GLN A 37 -7.22 -13.56 25.47
C GLN A 37 -7.28 -13.08 26.94
N GLN A 38 -6.11 -12.88 27.55
CA GLN A 38 -6.02 -12.41 28.94
C GLN A 38 -6.28 -10.91 29.04
N ALA A 39 -6.89 -10.50 30.15
CA ALA A 39 -7.22 -9.10 30.39
C ALA A 39 -5.96 -8.25 30.64
N HIS A 40 -5.88 -7.06 30.05
CA HIS A 40 -4.78 -6.11 30.29
C HIS A 40 -5.29 -4.74 30.73
N LYS A 41 -4.47 -4.00 31.48
CA LYS A 41 -4.81 -2.68 32.03
C LYS A 41 -4.39 -1.58 31.06
N VAL A 42 -5.29 -0.65 30.78
CA VAL A 42 -5.04 0.51 29.92
C VAL A 42 -5.35 1.79 30.70
N LEU A 43 -4.54 2.83 30.53
CA LEU A 43 -4.74 4.13 31.18
C LEU A 43 -6.02 4.81 30.67
N HIS A 44 -6.87 5.28 31.59
CA HIS A 44 -8.17 5.88 31.26
C HIS A 44 -8.10 7.41 31.30
N TYR A 45 -7.50 7.99 30.26
CA TYR A 45 -7.27 9.43 30.12
C TYR A 45 -8.52 10.33 30.24
N LYS A 46 -9.71 9.81 29.91
CA LYS A 46 -10.98 10.56 30.06
C LYS A 46 -11.33 10.86 31.53
N LYS A 47 -10.82 10.06 32.48
CA LYS A 47 -11.01 10.27 33.92
C LYS A 47 -9.71 10.76 34.60
N ALA A 48 -8.74 11.21 33.80
CA ALA A 48 -7.51 11.79 34.35
C ALA A 48 -7.82 13.12 35.05
N ASN A 49 -7.19 13.32 36.20
CA ASN A 49 -7.22 14.62 36.88
C ASN A 49 -6.14 15.52 36.28
N TRP A 50 -6.49 16.22 35.21
CA TRP A 50 -5.56 17.07 34.45
C TRP A 50 -5.06 18.27 35.24
N GLU A 51 -5.90 18.88 36.09
CA GLU A 51 -5.50 20.00 36.94
C GLU A 51 -4.40 19.59 37.93
N GLN A 52 -4.48 18.38 38.46
CA GLN A 52 -3.44 17.87 39.37
C GLN A 52 -2.16 17.51 38.61
N ILE A 53 -2.28 16.96 37.39
CA ILE A 53 -1.11 16.69 36.54
C ILE A 53 -0.41 18.00 36.19
N GLU A 54 -1.15 19.04 35.82
CA GLU A 54 -0.59 20.35 35.50
C GLU A 54 0.13 20.97 36.69
N LYS A 55 -0.44 20.85 37.90
CA LYS A 55 0.23 21.26 39.14
C LYS A 55 1.51 20.47 39.40
N ASP A 56 1.46 19.14 39.33
CA ASP A 56 2.60 18.26 39.56
C ASP A 56 3.74 18.53 38.53
N LEU A 57 3.38 18.80 37.27
CA LEU A 57 4.35 19.14 36.21
C LEU A 57 4.96 20.53 36.41
N THR A 58 4.16 21.49 36.87
CA THR A 58 4.64 22.84 37.18
C THR A 58 5.60 22.81 38.38
N GLU A 59 5.33 21.96 39.36
CA GLU A 59 6.23 21.72 40.50
C GLU A 59 7.52 21.04 40.04
N THR A 60 7.41 19.97 39.25
CA THR A 60 8.57 19.28 38.66
C THR A 60 9.44 20.23 37.82
N TYR A 61 8.83 21.15 37.07
CA TYR A 61 9.58 22.16 36.30
C TYR A 61 10.33 23.13 37.20
N LYS A 62 9.75 23.55 38.32
CA LYS A 62 10.42 24.41 39.29
C LYS A 62 11.61 23.71 39.94
N GLU A 63 11.46 22.44 40.31
CA GLU A 63 12.54 21.61 40.86
C GLU A 63 13.67 21.46 39.84
N LEU A 64 13.36 21.10 38.60
CA LEU A 64 14.36 20.91 37.54
C LEU A 64 15.09 22.22 37.17
N LYS A 65 14.39 23.36 37.25
CA LYS A 65 15.01 24.68 37.00
C LYS A 65 15.94 25.11 38.13
N GLN A 66 15.68 24.69 39.37
CA GLN A 66 16.55 24.97 40.51
C GLN A 66 17.81 24.10 40.51
N ASP A 67 17.69 22.86 40.01
CA ASP A 67 18.80 21.91 39.96
C ASP A 67 19.51 21.87 38.60
N GLN A 68 19.14 22.75 37.67
CA GLN A 68 19.68 22.84 36.31
C GLN A 68 21.21 23.01 36.28
N ASP A 69 21.77 23.75 37.24
CA ASP A 69 23.22 24.01 37.32
C ASP A 69 23.99 22.96 38.15
N LYS A 70 23.28 22.00 38.77
CA LYS A 70 23.86 21.02 39.71
C LYS A 70 23.88 19.59 39.17
N LEU A 71 22.98 19.24 38.25
CA LEU A 71 22.79 17.87 37.77
C LEU A 71 23.25 17.70 36.32
N ASN A 72 23.73 16.50 36.00
CA ASN A 72 24.09 16.17 34.63
C ASN A 72 22.82 16.00 33.76
N LEU A 73 22.95 16.19 32.44
CA LEU A 73 21.84 16.16 31.47
C LEU A 73 21.02 14.87 31.54
N ASP A 74 21.69 13.72 31.68
CA ASP A 74 21.03 12.42 31.78
C ASP A 74 20.28 12.23 33.11
N GLU A 75 20.80 12.81 34.19
CA GLU A 75 20.16 12.76 35.51
C GLU A 75 18.93 13.67 35.56
N LEU A 76 19.02 14.86 34.95
CA LEU A 76 17.88 15.77 34.73
C LEU A 76 16.79 15.10 33.90
N TRP A 77 17.17 14.43 32.80
CA TRP A 77 16.22 13.75 31.92
C TRP A 77 15.54 12.55 32.60
N ASN A 78 16.30 11.74 33.34
CA ASN A 78 15.75 10.61 34.07
C ASN A 78 14.82 11.06 35.21
N THR A 79 15.17 12.14 35.89
CA THR A 79 14.33 12.75 36.95
C THR A 79 13.03 13.27 36.36
N PHE A 80 13.09 14.02 35.26
CA PHE A 80 11.92 14.50 34.52
C PHE A 80 11.02 13.35 34.08
N LYS A 81 11.58 12.34 33.39
CA LYS A 81 10.81 11.20 32.87
C LYS A 81 10.15 10.41 34.00
N THR A 82 10.86 10.18 35.10
CA THR A 82 10.34 9.44 36.25
C THR A 82 9.21 10.22 36.94
N ASN A 83 9.36 11.53 37.09
CA ASN A 83 8.34 12.38 37.72
C ASN A 83 7.08 12.50 36.86
N ILE A 84 7.22 12.60 35.53
CA ILE A 84 6.10 12.50 34.59
C ILE A 84 5.40 11.15 34.68
N GLN A 85 6.15 10.05 34.66
CA GLN A 85 5.57 8.71 34.76
C GLN A 85 4.85 8.50 36.10
N LYS A 86 5.40 9.02 37.21
CA LYS A 86 4.74 9.02 38.52
C LYS A 86 3.46 9.85 38.51
N SER A 87 3.47 11.05 37.93
CA SER A 87 2.27 11.89 37.86
C SER A 87 1.18 11.24 36.99
N ILE A 88 1.56 10.64 35.85
CA ILE A 88 0.63 9.92 34.97
C ILE A 88 0.03 8.70 35.69
N THR A 89 0.83 7.88 36.35
CA THR A 89 0.33 6.67 37.04
C THR A 89 -0.51 6.99 38.28
N LYS A 90 -0.21 8.10 38.98
CA LYS A 90 -0.95 8.56 40.16
C LYS A 90 -2.28 9.21 39.80
N ASN A 91 -2.31 10.05 38.76
CA ASN A 91 -3.46 10.90 38.45
C ASN A 91 -4.34 10.37 37.31
N ILE A 92 -3.93 9.29 36.63
CA ILE A 92 -4.72 8.65 35.57
C ILE A 92 -5.14 7.25 36.00
N PRO A 93 -6.43 7.02 36.28
CA PRO A 93 -6.90 5.70 36.68
C PRO A 93 -6.75 4.70 35.55
N THR A 94 -6.43 3.44 35.87
CA THR A 94 -6.36 2.37 34.88
C THR A 94 -7.70 1.63 34.77
N LYS A 95 -8.05 1.23 33.54
CA LYS A 95 -9.20 0.39 33.23
C LYS A 95 -8.71 -0.96 32.73
N SER A 96 -9.17 -2.03 33.35
CA SER A 96 -8.90 -3.40 32.89
C SER A 96 -9.84 -3.72 31.72
N ILE A 97 -9.27 -4.10 30.58
CA ILE A 97 -10.03 -4.54 29.42
C ILE A 97 -9.96 -6.06 29.40
N VAL A 98 -11.10 -6.70 29.66
CA VAL A 98 -11.28 -8.15 29.47
C VAL A 98 -11.65 -8.38 28.01
N ALA A 99 -11.11 -9.43 27.39
CA ALA A 99 -11.52 -9.86 26.06
C ALA A 99 -12.95 -10.41 26.11
N GLY A 100 -13.92 -9.52 25.96
CA GLY A 100 -15.34 -9.82 25.92
C GLY A 100 -15.98 -9.06 24.78
N ASN A 101 -16.31 -9.80 23.72
CA ASN A 101 -17.17 -9.44 22.59
C ASN A 101 -16.81 -8.14 21.87
N PHE A 102 -16.05 -8.28 20.78
CA PHE A 102 -16.11 -7.32 19.69
C PHE A 102 -17.57 -7.11 19.29
N HIS A 103 -18.16 -6.01 19.71
CA HIS A 103 -19.39 -5.50 19.12
C HIS A 103 -19.03 -4.91 17.77
N THR A 104 -19.40 -5.66 16.74
CA THR A 104 -19.41 -5.26 15.34
C THR A 104 -20.13 -3.90 15.17
N GLY A 105 -19.53 -3.01 14.37
CA GLY A 105 -20.24 -1.93 13.65
C GLY A 105 -20.78 -0.71 14.41
N THR A 106 -20.72 -0.60 15.74
CA THR A 106 -21.50 0.46 16.44
C THR A 106 -20.79 1.81 16.61
N SER A 107 -19.46 1.90 16.45
CA SER A 107 -18.71 3.15 16.71
C SER A 107 -18.79 4.18 15.57
N ILE A 108 -18.80 3.75 14.30
CA ILE A 108 -18.96 4.65 13.15
C ILE A 108 -20.36 5.26 13.14
N VAL A 109 -21.37 4.47 13.46
CA VAL A 109 -22.76 4.94 13.61
C VAL A 109 -22.89 5.97 14.74
N LYS A 110 -22.18 5.78 15.86
CA LYS A 110 -22.17 6.76 16.98
C LYS A 110 -21.41 8.05 16.64
N MET A 111 -20.37 7.97 15.82
CA MET A 111 -19.58 9.14 15.41
C MET A 111 -20.36 10.02 14.42
N LEU A 112 -21.03 9.40 13.44
CA LEU A 112 -21.94 10.10 12.52
C LEU A 112 -23.05 10.82 13.29
N ARG A 113 -23.67 10.15 14.26
CA ARG A 113 -24.78 10.68 15.07
C ARG A 113 -24.43 11.92 15.93
N ASN A 114 -23.16 12.13 16.27
CA ASN A 114 -22.72 13.31 17.04
C ASN A 114 -22.51 14.56 16.17
N ASP A 115 -22.06 14.39 14.91
CA ASP A 115 -21.89 15.52 13.99
C ASP A 115 -23.21 15.94 13.30
N MET A 116 -24.21 15.05 13.32
CA MET A 116 -25.58 15.32 12.88
C MET A 116 -26.27 16.49 13.59
N CYS A 117 -25.95 16.73 14.87
CA CYS A 117 -26.58 17.80 15.66
C CYS A 117 -26.10 19.21 15.28
N LYS A 118 -25.07 19.30 14.42
CA LYS A 118 -24.49 20.55 13.92
C LYS A 118 -25.04 20.98 12.55
N LEU A 119 -25.89 20.15 11.93
CA LEU A 119 -26.49 20.44 10.61
C LEU A 119 -27.66 21.44 10.74
N PRO A 120 -27.96 22.23 9.70
CA PRO A 120 -29.19 23.04 9.63
C PRO A 120 -30.46 22.20 9.87
N VAL A 121 -31.47 22.77 10.53
CA VAL A 121 -32.71 22.08 10.97
C VAL A 121 -33.43 21.36 9.81
N GLU A 122 -33.42 21.95 8.61
CA GLU A 122 -33.97 21.35 7.39
C GLU A 122 -33.23 20.06 6.99
N LEU A 123 -31.91 20.05 7.09
CA LEU A 123 -31.09 18.87 6.80
C LEU A 123 -31.19 17.82 7.91
N GLN A 124 -31.32 18.23 9.17
CA GLN A 124 -31.61 17.31 10.27
C GLN A 124 -32.97 16.62 10.09
N SER A 125 -34.00 17.34 9.62
CA SER A 125 -35.32 16.79 9.35
C SER A 125 -35.33 15.82 8.16
N LYS A 126 -34.64 16.16 7.07
CA LYS A 126 -34.45 15.26 5.92
C LYS A 126 -33.63 14.01 6.29
N PHE A 127 -32.61 14.16 7.13
CA PHE A 127 -31.82 13.02 7.59
C PHE A 127 -32.59 12.16 8.58
N LYS A 128 -33.39 12.75 9.48
CA LYS A 128 -34.33 11.96 10.30
C LYS A 128 -35.30 11.17 9.45
N CYS A 129 -35.84 11.75 8.36
CA CYS A 129 -36.63 11.00 7.39
C CYS A 129 -35.84 9.89 6.68
N LEU A 130 -34.55 10.10 6.38
CA LEU A 130 -33.69 9.09 5.77
C LEU A 130 -33.31 7.97 6.74
N ASP A 131 -33.04 8.30 8.00
CA ASP A 131 -32.80 7.34 9.08
C ASP A 131 -34.07 6.56 9.37
N THR A 132 -35.25 7.18 9.45
CA THR A 132 -36.52 6.42 9.58
C THR A 132 -36.79 5.57 8.35
N ASN A 133 -36.46 6.00 7.13
CA ASN A 133 -36.60 5.14 5.94
C ASN A 133 -35.54 4.01 5.88
N ALA A 134 -34.37 4.19 6.50
CA ALA A 134 -33.28 3.20 6.55
C ALA A 134 -33.35 2.29 7.80
N THR A 135 -34.13 2.71 8.80
CA THR A 135 -34.20 2.15 10.15
C THR A 135 -35.65 1.96 10.60
N GLU A 136 -36.62 2.06 9.68
CA GLU A 136 -37.92 1.41 9.76
C GLU A 136 -37.61 -0.07 9.90
N GLU A 137 -37.84 -0.57 11.11
CA GLU A 137 -37.89 -1.97 11.50
C GLU A 137 -37.27 -2.93 10.47
N PHE A 138 -35.98 -3.27 10.62
CA PHE A 138 -35.48 -4.55 10.11
C PHE A 138 -36.23 -5.67 10.87
N SER A 139 -37.52 -5.83 10.57
CA SER A 139 -38.15 -7.13 10.60
C SER A 139 -37.21 -8.01 9.79
N GLY A 140 -36.65 -9.02 10.43
CA GLY A 140 -35.76 -9.94 9.73
C GLY A 140 -36.42 -10.45 8.44
N TYR A 141 -35.62 -10.97 7.51
CA TYR A 141 -36.17 -11.53 6.28
C TYR A 141 -37.25 -12.58 6.58
N THR A 142 -38.46 -12.33 6.08
CA THR A 142 -39.52 -13.33 6.12
C THR A 142 -39.41 -14.28 4.93
N LEU A 143 -39.86 -15.52 5.12
CA LEU A 143 -39.93 -16.46 4.02
C LEU A 143 -40.90 -15.91 2.96
N GLY A 144 -40.44 -15.81 1.70
CA GLY A 144 -41.20 -15.21 0.59
C GLY A 144 -40.77 -13.79 0.23
N SER A 145 -39.91 -13.13 1.01
CA SER A 145 -39.35 -11.83 0.65
C SER A 145 -38.32 -11.94 -0.47
N VAL A 146 -38.39 -11.04 -1.45
CA VAL A 146 -37.36 -10.91 -2.49
C VAL A 146 -36.20 -10.07 -1.95
N ILE A 147 -35.00 -10.62 -2.03
CA ILE A 147 -33.78 -9.97 -1.51
C ILE A 147 -32.69 -9.93 -2.57
N GLN A 148 -31.94 -8.83 -2.60
CA GLN A 148 -30.75 -8.72 -3.42
C GLN A 148 -29.52 -8.90 -2.55
N ILE A 149 -28.71 -9.92 -2.85
CA ILE A 149 -27.46 -10.23 -2.14
C ILE A 149 -26.28 -10.02 -3.09
N ARG A 150 -25.23 -9.36 -2.60
CA ARG A 150 -23.91 -9.33 -3.26
C ARG A 150 -22.87 -9.90 -2.32
N GLY A 151 -21.99 -10.76 -2.84
CA GLY A 151 -21.01 -11.46 -2.00
C GLY A 151 -20.10 -12.37 -2.81
N LYS A 152 -19.20 -13.04 -2.10
CA LYS A 152 -18.28 -14.03 -2.69
C LYS A 152 -18.89 -15.43 -2.60
N ILE A 153 -18.64 -16.25 -3.62
CA ILE A 153 -18.98 -17.67 -3.60
C ILE A 153 -17.90 -18.39 -2.78
N SER A 154 -18.32 -19.21 -1.82
CA SER A 154 -17.47 -20.04 -0.98
C SER A 154 -17.99 -21.47 -1.02
N ILE A 155 -17.10 -22.46 -0.87
CA ILE A 155 -17.48 -23.87 -0.72
C ILE A 155 -17.18 -24.29 0.71
N PHE A 156 -18.15 -24.89 1.39
CA PHE A 156 -17.99 -25.45 2.72
C PHE A 156 -18.69 -26.80 2.79
N ARG A 157 -17.94 -27.86 3.15
CA ARG A 157 -18.44 -29.25 3.13
C ARG A 157 -19.09 -29.60 1.78
N ASP A 158 -18.39 -29.27 0.69
CA ASP A 158 -18.84 -29.46 -0.71
C ASP A 158 -20.14 -28.77 -1.11
N LYS A 159 -20.69 -27.89 -0.26
CA LYS A 159 -21.84 -27.05 -0.57
C LYS A 159 -21.39 -25.63 -0.92
N ARG A 160 -21.88 -25.12 -2.05
CA ARG A 160 -21.70 -23.73 -2.44
C ARG A 160 -22.58 -22.84 -1.59
N GLN A 161 -22.00 -21.78 -1.03
CA GLN A 161 -22.68 -20.75 -0.27
C GLN A 161 -22.19 -19.37 -0.70
N ILE A 162 -23.01 -18.35 -0.50
CA ILE A 162 -22.63 -16.95 -0.75
C ILE A 162 -22.35 -16.30 0.61
N VAL A 163 -21.14 -15.78 0.78
CA VAL A 163 -20.82 -14.93 1.94
C VAL A 163 -21.19 -13.51 1.58
N ALA A 164 -22.32 -13.04 2.11
CA ALA A 164 -22.89 -11.73 1.80
C ALA A 164 -21.98 -10.59 2.31
N ALA A 165 -21.66 -9.65 1.42
CA ALA A 165 -21.01 -8.38 1.74
C ALA A 165 -22.03 -7.24 1.85
N SER A 166 -23.10 -7.30 1.06
CA SER A 166 -24.24 -6.37 1.13
C SER A 166 -25.54 -7.09 0.82
N HIS A 167 -26.62 -6.68 1.47
CA HIS A 167 -27.96 -7.25 1.27
C HIS A 167 -29.05 -6.17 1.41
N GLN A 168 -30.12 -6.28 0.65
CA GLN A 168 -31.29 -5.42 0.78
C GLN A 168 -32.59 -6.16 0.42
N ILE A 169 -33.69 -5.81 1.09
CA ILE A 169 -35.03 -6.25 0.68
C ILE A 169 -35.42 -5.44 -0.56
N VAL A 170 -35.94 -6.12 -1.56
CA VAL A 170 -36.42 -5.50 -2.78
C VAL A 170 -37.94 -5.47 -2.71
N SER A 171 -38.51 -4.26 -2.76
CA SER A 171 -39.96 -4.08 -2.79
C SER A 171 -40.56 -4.15 -4.21
N ASP A 172 -39.76 -3.91 -5.24
CA ASP A 172 -40.24 -3.87 -6.63
C ASP A 172 -40.38 -5.29 -7.22
N PRO A 173 -41.61 -5.76 -7.52
CA PRO A 173 -41.83 -7.08 -8.11
C PRO A 173 -41.33 -7.18 -9.55
N MET A 174 -41.16 -6.05 -10.26
CA MET A 174 -40.68 -6.05 -11.65
C MET A 174 -39.19 -6.33 -11.75
N LEU A 175 -38.43 -6.15 -10.66
CA LEU A 175 -36.98 -6.33 -10.68
C LEU A 175 -36.58 -7.76 -11.07
N GLU A 176 -37.36 -8.77 -10.63
CA GLU A 176 -37.12 -10.16 -11.01
C GLU A 176 -37.30 -10.38 -12.51
N VAL A 177 -38.37 -9.82 -13.10
CA VAL A 177 -38.64 -9.91 -14.54
C VAL A 177 -37.54 -9.20 -15.35
N PHE A 178 -37.11 -8.01 -14.93
CA PHE A 178 -35.98 -7.32 -15.56
C PHE A 178 -34.71 -8.14 -15.49
N ARG A 179 -34.44 -8.77 -14.34
CA ARG A 179 -33.28 -9.63 -14.17
C ARG A 179 -33.35 -10.85 -15.08
N MET A 180 -34.53 -11.48 -15.21
CA MET A 180 -34.75 -12.59 -16.14
C MET A 180 -34.50 -12.20 -17.60
N MET A 181 -34.88 -10.98 -18.01
CA MET A 181 -34.62 -10.49 -19.37
C MET A 181 -33.16 -10.06 -19.60
N GLU A 182 -32.48 -9.58 -18.56
CA GLU A 182 -31.08 -9.13 -18.62
C GLU A 182 -30.11 -10.31 -18.70
N LEU A 183 -30.35 -11.38 -17.93
CA LEU A 183 -29.44 -12.51 -17.81
C LEU A 183 -29.04 -13.12 -19.16
N PRO A 184 -29.96 -13.47 -20.09
CA PRO A 184 -29.58 -14.03 -21.39
C PRO A 184 -28.62 -13.14 -22.19
N LYS A 185 -28.86 -11.83 -22.20
CA LYS A 185 -27.98 -10.87 -22.89
C LYS A 185 -26.60 -10.84 -22.25
N LEU A 186 -26.54 -10.85 -20.92
CA LEU A 186 -25.28 -10.82 -20.19
C LEU A 186 -24.44 -12.08 -20.45
N TYR A 187 -25.06 -13.25 -20.51
CA TYR A 187 -24.38 -14.50 -20.86
C TYR A 187 -23.83 -14.45 -22.29
N GLN A 188 -24.69 -14.14 -23.27
CA GLN A 188 -24.28 -14.03 -24.68
C GLN A 188 -23.17 -12.99 -24.93
N MET A 189 -23.24 -11.85 -24.24
CA MET A 189 -22.29 -10.76 -24.46
C MET A 189 -20.97 -10.93 -23.70
N LYS A 190 -20.96 -11.66 -22.57
CA LYS A 190 -19.83 -11.70 -21.64
C LYS A 190 -19.43 -13.10 -21.18
N TYR A 191 -20.34 -13.87 -20.58
CA TYR A 191 -19.95 -15.13 -19.90
C TYR A 191 -19.74 -16.32 -20.84
N ASP A 192 -20.47 -16.38 -21.96
CA ASP A 192 -20.34 -17.46 -22.94
C ASP A 192 -19.18 -17.22 -23.92
N LYS A 193 -18.66 -15.98 -23.96
CA LYS A 193 -17.49 -15.66 -24.78
C LYS A 193 -16.22 -16.19 -24.12
N PRO A 194 -15.29 -16.76 -24.88
CA PRO A 194 -14.00 -17.16 -24.34
C PRO A 194 -13.30 -15.93 -23.76
N PHE A 195 -12.63 -16.12 -22.63
CA PHE A 195 -11.84 -15.06 -22.02
C PHE A 195 -10.64 -14.74 -22.91
N GLU A 196 -10.65 -13.56 -23.51
CA GLU A 196 -9.51 -13.04 -24.26
C GLU A 196 -8.61 -12.23 -23.31
N LEU A 197 -7.34 -12.63 -23.23
CA LEU A 197 -6.34 -11.87 -22.48
C LEU A 197 -6.23 -10.46 -23.08
N PRO A 198 -6.17 -9.41 -22.24
CA PRO A 198 -5.90 -8.07 -22.73
C PRO A 198 -4.63 -8.07 -23.59
N TRP A 199 -4.67 -7.43 -24.76
CA TRP A 199 -3.61 -7.49 -25.76
C TRP A 199 -2.20 -7.20 -25.21
N LYS A 200 -2.08 -6.32 -24.19
CA LYS A 200 -0.82 -6.01 -23.51
C LYS A 200 -0.24 -7.21 -22.77
N VAL A 201 -1.10 -8.01 -22.14
CA VAL A 201 -0.73 -9.23 -21.41
C VAL A 201 -0.43 -10.34 -22.40
N ALA A 202 -1.26 -10.50 -23.44
CA ALA A 202 -1.02 -11.46 -24.52
C ALA A 202 0.33 -11.18 -25.22
N LYS A 203 0.62 -9.93 -25.59
CA LYS A 203 1.91 -9.53 -26.20
C LYS A 203 3.10 -9.82 -25.28
N LYS A 204 2.97 -9.60 -23.97
CA LYS A 204 4.03 -9.91 -22.98
C LYS A 204 4.24 -11.41 -22.76
N LEU A 205 3.24 -12.24 -23.06
CA LEU A 205 3.32 -13.70 -23.00
C LEU A 205 3.78 -14.30 -24.34
N MET A 206 3.34 -13.74 -25.46
CA MET A 206 3.74 -14.15 -26.82
C MET A 206 5.20 -13.78 -27.13
N SER A 207 5.67 -12.62 -26.66
CA SER A 207 7.11 -12.27 -26.70
C SER A 207 8.01 -13.15 -25.84
N LYS A 208 7.46 -14.07 -25.04
CA LYS A 208 8.23 -15.10 -24.32
C LYS A 208 8.28 -16.45 -25.04
N ALA A 209 7.51 -16.63 -26.11
CA ALA A 209 7.32 -17.93 -26.77
C ALA A 209 8.09 -18.05 -28.09
N ASP A 210 8.63 -16.96 -28.65
CA ASP A 210 9.48 -17.02 -29.84
C ASP A 210 10.94 -17.36 -29.44
N GLU A 211 11.35 -18.56 -29.83
CA GLU A 211 12.71 -19.11 -29.73
C GLU A 211 13.73 -18.24 -30.48
N ASN A 212 14.41 -17.32 -29.77
CA ASN A 212 15.79 -16.86 -30.08
C ASN A 212 16.42 -15.82 -29.12
N ASP A 213 15.74 -15.33 -28.08
CA ASP A 213 16.28 -14.23 -27.26
C ASP A 213 16.89 -14.70 -25.93
N LEU A 214 18.12 -14.21 -25.69
CA LEU A 214 18.86 -14.08 -24.43
C LEU A 214 18.18 -14.66 -23.19
N ASN A 215 18.82 -15.65 -22.56
CA ASN A 215 18.42 -16.22 -21.28
C ASN A 215 18.12 -15.07 -20.29
N THR A 216 16.85 -14.94 -19.90
CA THR A 216 16.35 -13.88 -19.00
C THR A 216 17.12 -13.77 -17.69
N ASN A 217 17.88 -14.79 -17.33
CA ASN A 217 18.78 -14.80 -16.19
C ASN A 217 20.04 -13.94 -16.43
N ASP A 218 20.68 -14.05 -17.59
CA ASP A 218 21.90 -13.30 -17.92
C ASP A 218 21.60 -11.80 -18.03
N MET A 219 20.44 -11.42 -18.61
CA MET A 219 19.97 -10.03 -18.64
C MET A 219 19.78 -9.43 -17.23
N LYS A 220 19.24 -10.22 -16.29
CA LYS A 220 19.09 -9.80 -14.89
C LYS A 220 20.44 -9.68 -14.19
N GLU A 221 21.36 -10.60 -14.46
CA GLU A 221 22.71 -10.61 -13.92
C GLU A 221 23.49 -9.36 -14.39
N VAL A 222 23.44 -9.05 -15.69
CA VAL A 222 24.01 -7.82 -16.27
C VAL A 222 23.37 -6.58 -15.65
N LYS A 223 22.04 -6.52 -15.55
CA LYS A 223 21.34 -5.38 -14.95
C LYS A 223 21.74 -5.14 -13.49
N THR A 224 21.81 -6.20 -12.70
CA THR A 224 22.16 -6.11 -11.27
C THR A 224 23.62 -5.65 -11.10
N THR A 225 24.52 -6.21 -11.90
CA THR A 225 25.94 -5.88 -11.86
C THR A 225 26.21 -4.45 -12.31
N LEU A 226 25.59 -4.03 -13.43
CA LEU A 226 25.74 -2.68 -13.95
C LEU A 226 25.13 -1.65 -12.98
N TYR A 227 23.95 -1.95 -12.42
CA TYR A 227 23.33 -1.09 -11.41
C TYR A 227 24.20 -0.93 -10.17
N GLY A 228 24.73 -2.04 -9.63
CA GLY A 228 25.62 -2.02 -8.47
C GLY A 228 26.88 -1.19 -8.74
N TYR A 229 27.49 -1.38 -9.91
CA TYR A 229 28.67 -0.61 -10.33
C TYR A 229 28.36 0.88 -10.43
N LEU A 230 27.27 1.25 -11.12
CA LEU A 230 26.83 2.63 -11.26
C LEU A 230 26.59 3.28 -9.90
N GLN A 231 25.93 2.61 -8.95
CA GLN A 231 25.71 3.16 -7.61
C GLN A 231 27.00 3.35 -6.81
N SER A 232 28.00 2.48 -7.00
CA SER A 232 29.28 2.52 -6.29
C SER A 232 30.34 3.44 -6.91
N SER A 233 30.16 3.83 -8.18
CA SER A 233 31.12 4.61 -8.94
C SER A 233 30.71 6.08 -9.05
N GLU A 234 31.67 7.00 -9.18
CA GLU A 234 31.41 8.44 -9.38
C GLU A 234 31.24 8.80 -10.87
N ILE A 235 30.80 7.84 -11.69
CA ILE A 235 30.68 8.04 -13.14
C ILE A 235 29.46 8.91 -13.42
N LYS A 236 29.68 10.02 -14.14
CA LYS A 236 28.62 10.95 -14.53
C LYS A 236 27.89 10.52 -15.80
N GLU A 237 28.60 9.89 -16.73
CA GLU A 237 28.09 9.54 -18.06
C GLU A 237 28.53 8.13 -18.46
N ILE A 238 27.64 7.35 -19.07
CA ILE A 238 27.90 6.00 -19.55
C ILE A 238 27.43 5.83 -21.00
N THR A 239 28.23 5.12 -21.78
CA THR A 239 27.91 4.69 -23.16
C THR A 239 27.96 3.17 -23.22
N ALA A 240 27.21 2.55 -24.14
CA ALA A 240 27.22 1.09 -24.34
C ALA A 240 28.64 0.51 -24.51
N ASN A 241 29.54 1.21 -25.20
CA ASN A 241 30.93 0.77 -25.36
C ASN A 241 31.72 0.80 -24.05
N VAL A 242 31.48 1.78 -23.19
CA VAL A 242 32.12 1.87 -21.86
C VAL A 242 31.58 0.77 -20.96
N ALA A 243 30.26 0.57 -20.96
CA ALA A 243 29.59 -0.49 -20.23
C ALA A 243 30.15 -1.88 -20.60
N LEU A 244 30.39 -2.15 -21.88
CA LEU A 244 30.95 -3.42 -22.37
C LEU A 244 32.37 -3.72 -21.90
N ASN A 245 33.14 -2.69 -21.56
CA ASN A 245 34.54 -2.81 -21.14
C ASN A 245 34.72 -2.80 -19.61
N LEU A 246 33.63 -2.83 -18.83
CA LEU A 246 33.70 -2.85 -17.37
C LEU A 246 34.23 -4.19 -16.85
N GLU A 247 35.19 -4.13 -15.92
CA GLU A 247 35.75 -5.31 -15.23
C GLU A 247 34.66 -6.15 -14.55
N SER A 248 33.64 -5.49 -14.01
CA SER A 248 32.49 -6.13 -13.38
C SER A 248 31.70 -7.07 -14.31
N LEU A 249 31.79 -6.89 -15.63
CA LEU A 249 31.11 -7.73 -16.61
C LEU A 249 31.99 -8.84 -17.21
N GLU A 250 33.25 -9.01 -16.76
CA GLU A 250 34.17 -9.99 -17.35
C GLU A 250 33.68 -11.44 -17.25
N ALA A 251 33.10 -11.80 -16.11
CA ALA A 251 32.54 -13.14 -15.91
C ALA A 251 31.42 -13.48 -16.91
N ILE A 252 30.64 -12.47 -17.31
CA ILE A 252 29.53 -12.58 -18.26
C ILE A 252 30.06 -12.50 -19.69
N ARG A 253 31.06 -11.64 -19.95
CA ARG A 253 31.76 -11.50 -21.23
C ARG A 253 32.43 -12.80 -21.66
N ASN A 254 32.94 -13.58 -20.72
CA ASN A 254 33.55 -14.89 -21.01
C ASN A 254 32.51 -15.99 -21.32
N ARG A 255 31.22 -15.76 -21.01
CA ARG A 255 30.12 -16.74 -21.20
C ARG A 255 29.29 -16.47 -22.45
N LEU A 256 29.20 -15.23 -22.91
CA LEU A 256 28.32 -14.81 -24.01
C LEU A 256 29.12 -14.36 -25.25
N ASP A 257 28.52 -14.56 -26.43
CA ASP A 257 29.04 -13.95 -27.65
C ASP A 257 28.99 -12.42 -27.53
N SER A 258 30.07 -11.76 -27.96
CA SER A 258 30.24 -10.31 -28.04
C SER A 258 29.05 -9.56 -28.66
N LYS A 259 28.43 -10.12 -29.71
CA LYS A 259 27.25 -9.51 -30.35
C LYS A 259 26.00 -9.56 -29.45
N ILE A 260 25.81 -10.69 -28.78
CA ILE A 260 24.68 -10.94 -27.88
C ILE A 260 24.83 -10.07 -26.63
N LEU A 261 26.04 -9.99 -26.07
CA LEU A 261 26.34 -9.13 -24.93
C LEU A 261 26.12 -7.65 -25.26
N ARG A 262 26.52 -7.19 -26.45
CA ARG A 262 26.27 -5.82 -26.89
C ARG A 262 24.78 -5.49 -26.92
N LYS A 263 23.97 -6.35 -27.55
CA LYS A 263 22.50 -6.19 -27.57
C LYS A 263 21.94 -6.19 -26.14
N CYS A 264 22.41 -7.10 -25.29
CA CYS A 264 22.03 -7.19 -23.88
C CYS A 264 22.31 -5.89 -23.11
N VAL A 265 23.53 -5.36 -23.22
CA VAL A 265 23.91 -4.12 -22.54
C VAL A 265 23.08 -2.93 -23.03
N GLU A 266 22.83 -2.83 -24.33
CA GLU A 266 21.98 -1.78 -24.91
C GLU A 266 20.54 -1.87 -24.35
N GLU A 267 19.96 -3.08 -24.27
CA GLU A 267 18.64 -3.29 -23.68
C GLU A 267 18.60 -3.03 -22.16
N VAL A 268 19.66 -3.40 -21.43
CA VAL A 268 19.77 -3.11 -19.98
C VAL A 268 19.85 -1.61 -19.74
N LEU A 269 20.61 -0.86 -20.54
CA LEU A 269 20.71 0.60 -20.41
C LEU A 269 19.34 1.26 -20.63
N ILE A 270 18.60 0.82 -21.65
CA ILE A 270 17.22 1.29 -21.89
C ILE A 270 16.32 0.93 -20.70
N SER A 271 16.45 -0.28 -20.15
CA SER A 271 15.68 -0.70 -18.99
C SER A 271 16.01 0.10 -17.73
N LEU A 272 17.27 0.48 -17.50
CA LEU A 272 17.69 1.33 -16.39
C LEU A 272 17.22 2.77 -16.56
N GLU A 273 17.11 3.25 -17.81
CA GLU A 273 16.49 4.53 -18.15
C GLU A 273 14.97 4.50 -17.85
N ASP A 274 14.28 3.41 -18.18
CA ASP A 274 12.85 3.23 -17.86
C ASP A 274 12.58 3.19 -16.34
N ASP A 275 13.50 2.60 -15.58
CA ASP A 275 13.44 2.58 -14.11
C ASP A 275 13.79 3.94 -13.49
N GLY A 276 14.35 4.88 -14.27
CA GLY A 276 14.67 6.23 -13.84
C GLY A 276 16.03 6.39 -13.17
N PHE A 277 16.99 5.49 -13.42
CA PHE A 277 18.37 5.60 -12.92
C PHE A 277 19.32 6.28 -13.90
N LEU A 278 18.99 6.23 -15.19
CA LEU A 278 19.72 6.87 -16.28
C LEU A 278 18.81 7.88 -16.97
N CYS A 279 19.39 8.95 -17.49
CA CYS A 279 18.71 9.90 -18.36
C CYS A 279 19.49 10.04 -19.66
N ARG A 280 18.80 9.96 -20.79
CA ARG A 280 19.41 10.20 -22.09
C ARG A 280 19.39 11.68 -22.42
N ARG A 281 20.53 12.22 -22.87
CA ARG A 281 20.61 13.60 -23.34
C ARG A 281 20.37 13.66 -24.85
N ILE A 282 19.72 14.73 -25.31
CA ILE A 282 19.36 14.89 -26.73
C ILE A 282 20.54 15.33 -27.60
N ASP A 283 21.48 16.06 -27.01
CA ASP A 283 22.73 16.44 -27.68
C ASP A 283 23.56 15.22 -28.10
N ASN A 284 23.44 14.11 -27.36
CA ASN A 284 24.07 12.85 -27.72
C ASN A 284 23.24 11.63 -27.28
N ASP A 285 22.38 11.14 -28.19
CA ASP A 285 21.46 10.00 -27.98
C ASP A 285 22.16 8.70 -27.55
N LYS A 286 23.49 8.61 -27.67
CA LYS A 286 24.28 7.44 -27.25
C LYS A 286 24.85 7.56 -25.83
N VAL A 287 24.72 8.72 -25.19
CA VAL A 287 25.25 9.01 -23.87
C VAL A 287 24.11 9.04 -22.86
N PHE A 288 24.24 8.21 -21.83
CA PHE A 288 23.34 8.18 -20.70
C PHE A 288 24.01 8.89 -19.53
N GLU A 289 23.38 9.95 -19.04
CA GLU A 289 23.73 10.59 -17.79
C GLU A 289 23.24 9.72 -16.63
N VAL A 290 24.11 9.47 -15.66
CA VAL A 290 23.79 8.66 -14.49
C VAL A 290 23.25 9.57 -13.39
N LEU A 291 22.07 9.24 -12.85
CA LEU A 291 21.38 10.09 -11.88
C LEU A 291 21.97 9.92 -10.47
N HIS A 292 23.03 10.69 -10.22
CA HIS A 292 23.68 10.87 -8.91
C HIS A 292 23.43 12.27 -8.34
N LYS A 293 23.87 12.50 -7.09
CA LYS A 293 23.66 13.73 -6.32
C LYS A 293 24.03 15.02 -7.08
N ASP A 294 25.03 14.97 -7.96
CA ASP A 294 25.55 16.12 -8.70
C ASP A 294 25.30 16.08 -10.21
N CYS A 295 24.25 15.38 -10.64
CA CYS A 295 23.92 15.32 -12.05
C CYS A 295 23.28 16.64 -12.54
N ASP A 296 23.47 16.97 -13.80
CA ASP A 296 23.02 18.21 -14.42
C ASP A 296 21.50 18.23 -14.53
N LEU A 297 20.84 17.07 -14.71
CA LEU A 297 19.38 16.97 -14.65
C LEU A 297 18.82 17.38 -13.28
N ILE A 298 19.42 16.91 -12.18
CA ILE A 298 18.95 17.22 -10.81
C ILE A 298 19.14 18.70 -10.51
N LYS A 299 20.27 19.30 -10.94
CA LYS A 299 20.50 20.74 -10.84
C LYS A 299 19.48 21.54 -11.65
N ALA A 300 19.15 21.08 -12.86
CA ALA A 300 18.13 21.71 -13.70
C ALA A 300 16.74 21.64 -13.04
N ILE A 301 16.36 20.51 -12.45
CA ILE A 301 15.11 20.36 -11.68
C ILE A 301 15.07 21.37 -10.52
N LEU A 302 16.14 21.45 -9.74
CA LEU A 302 16.23 22.37 -8.61
C LEU A 302 16.15 23.84 -9.06
N HIS A 303 16.81 24.19 -10.17
CA HIS A 303 16.75 25.53 -10.76
C HIS A 303 15.32 25.89 -11.17
N ILE A 304 14.64 24.99 -11.91
CA ILE A 304 13.25 25.19 -12.33
C ILE A 304 12.33 25.36 -11.13
N LEU A 305 12.49 24.56 -10.08
CA LEU A 305 11.67 24.71 -8.88
C LEU A 305 11.90 26.05 -8.18
N LYS A 306 13.16 26.53 -8.11
CA LYS A 306 13.49 27.88 -7.57
C LYS A 306 12.91 29.01 -8.42
N GLU A 307 12.89 28.87 -9.74
CA GLU A 307 12.34 29.90 -10.62
C GLU A 307 10.81 29.91 -10.59
N GLU A 308 10.17 28.74 -10.72
CA GLU A 308 8.72 28.62 -10.81
C GLU A 308 8.03 28.85 -9.46
N CYS A 309 8.60 28.37 -8.34
CA CYS A 309 8.01 28.61 -7.02
C CYS A 309 8.13 30.07 -6.56
N SER A 310 8.94 30.90 -7.23
CA SER A 310 8.98 32.36 -6.98
C SER A 310 7.73 33.08 -7.47
N LYS A 311 6.92 32.44 -8.33
CA LYS A 311 5.71 33.06 -8.89
C LYS A 311 4.56 32.94 -7.89
N GLU A 312 3.77 34.01 -7.74
CA GLU A 312 2.64 34.07 -6.79
C GLU A 312 1.70 32.86 -6.86
N LYS A 313 1.51 32.31 -8.07
CA LYS A 313 0.66 31.12 -8.31
C LYS A 313 1.11 29.86 -7.57
N TYR A 314 2.40 29.72 -7.28
CA TYR A 314 3.00 28.49 -6.75
C TYR A 314 3.62 28.65 -5.36
N MET A 315 3.59 29.84 -4.75
CA MET A 315 4.22 30.09 -3.45
C MET A 315 3.63 29.24 -2.31
N ASP A 316 2.30 29.07 -2.27
CA ASP A 316 1.64 28.38 -1.15
C ASP A 316 1.76 26.85 -1.20
N LYS A 317 1.66 26.28 -2.41
CA LYS A 317 1.54 24.82 -2.61
C LYS A 317 2.74 24.20 -3.32
N GLY A 318 3.61 25.00 -3.93
CA GLY A 318 4.69 24.54 -4.77
C GLY A 318 4.28 24.15 -6.17
N CYS A 319 5.26 23.69 -6.95
CA CYS A 319 5.06 23.27 -8.32
C CYS A 319 4.73 21.78 -8.40
N HIS A 320 3.77 21.45 -9.27
CA HIS A 320 3.44 20.06 -9.58
C HIS A 320 4.55 19.41 -10.43
N TYR A 321 4.87 18.13 -10.21
CA TYR A 321 5.95 17.45 -10.96
C TYR A 321 5.75 17.45 -12.48
N LEU A 322 4.50 17.41 -12.96
CA LEU A 322 4.20 17.52 -14.40
C LEU A 322 4.59 18.89 -14.98
N HIS A 323 4.47 19.96 -14.20
CA HIS A 323 4.91 21.30 -14.61
C HIS A 323 6.43 21.35 -14.72
N VAL A 324 7.13 20.70 -13.78
CA VAL A 324 8.60 20.55 -13.85
C VAL A 324 9.02 19.80 -15.12
N ILE A 325 8.33 18.71 -15.46
CA ILE A 325 8.58 17.97 -16.72
C ILE A 325 8.31 18.87 -17.93
N GLU A 326 7.22 19.64 -17.93
CA GLU A 326 6.92 20.56 -19.02
C GLU A 326 8.02 21.62 -19.20
N MET A 327 8.55 22.17 -18.11
CA MET A 327 9.65 23.13 -18.15
C MET A 327 10.97 22.48 -18.61
N LEU A 328 11.28 21.28 -18.13
CA LEU A 328 12.43 20.51 -18.60
C LEU A 328 12.32 20.22 -20.10
N ASN A 329 11.13 19.92 -20.59
CA ASN A 329 10.92 19.64 -22.00
C ASN A 329 11.16 20.88 -22.90
N ARG A 330 11.13 22.09 -22.34
CA ARG A 330 11.47 23.33 -23.05
C ARG A 330 12.99 23.57 -23.11
N THR A 331 13.76 22.87 -22.28
CA THR A 331 15.23 22.91 -22.36
C THR A 331 15.73 21.98 -23.47
N TYR A 332 16.72 22.44 -24.24
CA TYR A 332 17.23 21.68 -25.37
C TYR A 332 17.79 20.30 -24.97
N GLN A 333 18.47 20.22 -23.83
CA GLN A 333 19.15 18.99 -23.38
C GLN A 333 18.17 17.89 -22.94
N TYR A 334 16.99 18.27 -22.42
CA TYR A 334 16.05 17.34 -21.76
C TYR A 334 14.64 17.37 -22.38
N SER A 335 14.51 17.77 -23.65
CA SER A 335 13.22 17.90 -24.37
C SER A 335 12.35 16.63 -24.43
N HIS A 336 12.87 15.46 -24.03
CA HIS A 336 12.18 14.16 -24.03
C HIS A 336 12.47 13.34 -22.76
N VAL A 337 12.72 14.00 -21.63
CA VAL A 337 13.06 13.32 -20.38
C VAL A 337 11.89 12.42 -19.91
N LYS A 338 12.20 11.17 -19.53
CA LYS A 338 11.19 10.26 -18.98
C LYS A 338 10.73 10.75 -17.61
N LYS A 339 9.44 10.57 -17.33
CA LYS A 339 8.83 10.92 -16.04
C LYS A 339 9.57 10.30 -14.85
N GLN A 340 10.01 9.05 -15.00
CA GLN A 340 10.68 8.29 -13.96
C GLN A 340 12.00 8.94 -13.53
N CYS A 341 12.79 9.45 -14.48
CA CYS A 341 14.03 10.20 -14.21
C CYS A 341 13.75 11.45 -13.38
N VAL A 342 12.70 12.20 -13.72
CA VAL A 342 12.33 13.42 -12.97
C VAL A 342 11.82 13.09 -11.57
N MET A 343 11.00 12.05 -11.43
CA MET A 343 10.53 11.59 -10.11
C MET A 343 11.68 11.13 -9.24
N TYR A 344 12.62 10.35 -9.79
CA TYR A 344 13.81 9.91 -9.08
C TYR A 344 14.68 11.09 -8.64
N GLY A 345 14.87 12.09 -9.51
CA GLY A 345 15.58 13.32 -9.18
C GLY A 345 14.92 14.11 -8.04
N LEU A 346 13.59 14.24 -8.06
CA LEU A 346 12.83 14.88 -6.99
C LEU A 346 12.95 14.12 -5.67
N ASP A 347 12.85 12.78 -5.69
CA ASP A 347 13.05 11.94 -4.50
C ASP A 347 14.46 12.12 -3.92
N LYS A 348 15.49 12.27 -4.76
CA LYS A 348 16.87 12.54 -4.32
C LYS A 348 17.03 13.91 -3.68
N LEU A 349 16.48 14.96 -4.29
CA LEU A 349 16.51 16.31 -3.74
C LEU A 349 15.76 16.40 -2.40
N GLU A 350 14.68 15.65 -2.24
CA GLU A 350 13.94 15.56 -0.97
C GLU A 350 14.77 14.84 0.09
N LEU A 351 15.43 13.72 -0.25
CA LEU A 351 16.35 13.02 0.66
C LEU A 351 17.52 13.89 1.11
N GLN A 352 17.97 14.82 0.27
CA GLN A 352 19.05 15.77 0.57
C GLN A 352 18.57 17.02 1.31
N SER A 353 17.26 17.16 1.53
CA SER A 353 16.66 18.38 2.11
C SER A 353 16.96 19.65 1.29
N ASP A 354 16.99 19.54 -0.03
CA ASP A 354 17.01 20.69 -0.94
C ASP A 354 15.59 21.16 -1.29
N ILE A 355 14.63 20.22 -1.28
CA ILE A 355 13.22 20.46 -1.55
C ILE A 355 12.33 19.75 -0.51
N ILE A 356 11.10 20.23 -0.34
CA ILE A 356 10.05 19.65 0.50
C ILE A 356 8.88 19.27 -0.39
N ARG A 357 8.35 18.06 -0.16
CA ARG A 357 7.09 17.60 -0.76
C ARG A 357 5.91 18.13 0.06
N SER A 358 5.22 19.15 -0.45
CA SER A 358 4.04 19.76 0.20
C SER A 358 2.80 18.88 0.10
N THR A 359 2.64 18.18 -1.03
CA THR A 359 1.56 17.20 -1.27
C THR A 359 2.11 16.03 -2.08
N LYS A 360 1.33 14.98 -2.31
CA LYS A 360 1.75 13.79 -3.09
C LYS A 360 2.44 14.11 -4.43
N CYS A 361 2.10 15.24 -5.06
CA CYS A 361 2.58 15.59 -6.39
C CYS A 361 3.22 16.98 -6.50
N HIS A 362 3.32 17.75 -5.40
CA HIS A 362 3.85 19.13 -5.42
C HIS A 362 5.09 19.26 -4.55
N TYR A 363 6.04 20.09 -5.01
CA TYR A 363 7.36 20.27 -4.43
C TYR A 363 7.71 21.76 -4.30
N LEU A 364 8.41 22.09 -3.22
CA LEU A 364 8.87 23.43 -2.86
C LEU A 364 10.37 23.40 -2.55
N PRO A 365 11.18 24.36 -3.03
CA PRO A 365 12.57 24.52 -2.60
C PRO A 365 12.65 24.99 -1.13
N ILE A 366 13.68 24.57 -0.40
CA ILE A 366 13.87 24.97 1.00
C ILE A 366 14.38 26.41 1.16
N ASN A 367 14.96 27.02 0.13
CA ASN A 367 15.50 28.39 0.17
C ASN A 367 14.43 29.53 0.20
N TYR A 368 13.22 29.27 0.68
CA TYR A 368 12.13 30.26 0.80
C TYR A 368 11.80 30.68 2.24
N TYR A 369 12.68 30.39 3.20
CA TYR A 369 12.59 30.93 4.56
C TYR A 369 13.78 31.81 4.90
#